data_AF-A0ABD0N2Q7-F1
#
_entry.id   AF-A0ABD0N2Q7-F1
#
_cell.length_a   1.000
_cell.length_b   1.000
_cell.length_c   1.000
_cell.angle_alpha   90.00
_cell.angle_beta   90.00
_cell.angle_gamma   90.00
#
_symmetry.space_group_name_H-M   'P 1'
#
loop_
_entity.id
_entity.type
_entity.pdbx_description
1 polymer ?
#
loop_
_entity_poly.entity_id
_entity_poly.type
_entity_poly.pdbx_seq_one_letter_code
_entity_poly.pdbx_strand_id
1 'polypeptide(L)'
;MRDVIGAATAGQTYFRASMDACVAYMVTNHIPKLVQTRVRTWYNYTWDSQGMLDESELLEQMPLVMRTAIAVDINLATFQKIDLFKGCDNQMLVDMLLRLKSIVYLPGDFVCKKGDIGKEMYIIKAGEVQVIGGPDNKIVFVTLKAGCVFGEI
;
A
#
# COMPACT_ATOMS: atom_id res chain seq x y z
N MET A 1 24.75 20.38 15.10
CA MET A 1 24.45 20.41 13.64
C MET A 1 24.65 19.05 12.95
N ARG A 2 25.43 18.10 13.50
CA ARG A 2 25.51 16.70 13.00
C ARG A 2 24.27 15.85 13.31
N ASP A 3 23.60 16.10 14.43
CA ASP A 3 22.39 15.32 14.81
C ASP A 3 21.17 15.58 13.92
N VAL A 4 21.06 16.78 13.34
CA VAL A 4 19.92 17.15 12.48
C VAL A 4 20.04 16.48 11.10
N ILE A 5 21.26 16.34 10.57
CA ILE A 5 21.51 15.67 9.28
C ILE A 5 21.38 14.15 9.42
N GLY A 6 21.80 13.59 10.57
CA GLY A 6 21.60 12.18 10.90
C GLY A 6 20.12 11.80 11.02
N ALA A 7 19.31 12.65 11.68
CA ALA A 7 17.87 12.44 11.80
C ALA A 7 17.13 12.64 10.45
N ALA A 8 17.52 13.64 9.64
CA ALA A 8 16.90 13.91 8.34
C ALA A 8 17.12 12.80 7.31
N THR A 9 18.19 12.01 7.45
CA THR A 9 18.53 10.91 6.52
C THR A 9 18.28 9.52 7.10
N ALA A 10 17.79 9.42 8.34
CA ALA A 10 17.58 8.16 9.04
C ALA A 10 16.58 7.24 8.30
N GLY A 11 15.45 7.79 7.86
CA GLY A 11 14.45 7.05 7.08
C GLY A 11 15.01 6.55 5.75
N GLN A 12 15.79 7.38 5.06
CA GLN A 12 16.42 7.01 3.80
C GLN A 12 17.52 5.95 3.97
N THR A 13 18.27 6.04 5.07
CA THR A 13 19.30 5.05 5.43
C THR A 13 18.66 3.70 5.76
N TYR A 14 17.62 3.69 6.58
CA TYR A 14 16.85 2.48 6.89
C TYR A 14 16.26 1.85 5.63
N PHE A 15 15.64 2.67 4.77
CA PHE A 15 15.08 2.22 3.51
C PHE A 15 16.11 1.51 2.63
N ARG A 16 17.28 2.14 2.43
CA ARG A 16 18.37 1.58 1.64
C ARG A 16 18.91 0.29 2.25
N ALA A 17 19.08 0.25 3.57
CA ALA A 17 19.54 -0.95 4.28
C ALA A 17 18.57 -2.13 4.08
N SER A 18 17.26 -1.90 4.17
CA SER A 18 16.25 -2.94 3.89
C SER A 18 16.28 -3.43 2.44
N MET A 19 16.40 -2.52 1.46
CA MET A 19 16.56 -2.91 0.05
C MET A 19 17.83 -3.75 -0.16
N ASP A 20 18.97 -3.32 0.39
CA ASP A 20 20.25 -4.00 0.24
C ASP A 20 20.23 -5.39 0.88
N ALA A 21 19.61 -5.53 2.06
CA ALA A 21 19.42 -6.83 2.72
C ALA A 21 18.56 -7.78 1.87
N CYS A 22 17.46 -7.29 1.29
CA CYS A 22 16.61 -8.08 0.41
C CYS A 22 17.36 -8.53 -0.86
N VAL A 23 18.15 -7.62 -1.46
CA VAL A 23 18.99 -7.95 -2.62
C VAL A 23 20.05 -8.99 -2.26
N ALA A 24 20.74 -8.83 -1.13
CA ALA A 24 21.74 -9.79 -0.68
C ALA A 24 21.14 -11.19 -0.46
N TYR A 25 19.94 -11.26 0.13
CA TYR A 25 19.18 -12.50 0.27
C TYR A 25 18.89 -13.15 -1.09
N MET A 26 18.38 -12.38 -2.05
CA MET A 26 18.06 -12.89 -3.39
C MET A 26 19.30 -13.37 -4.15
N VAL A 27 20.43 -12.66 -4.03
CA VAL A 27 21.70 -13.06 -4.65
C VAL A 27 22.19 -14.38 -4.03
N THR A 28 22.17 -14.48 -2.71
CA THR A 28 22.59 -15.70 -1.98
C THR A 28 21.75 -16.91 -2.36
N ASN A 29 20.44 -16.71 -2.57
CA ASN A 29 19.50 -17.76 -2.97
C ASN A 29 19.40 -17.95 -4.49
N HIS A 30 20.31 -17.35 -5.28
CA HIS A 30 20.38 -17.51 -6.74
C HIS A 30 19.06 -17.18 -7.47
N ILE A 31 18.30 -16.22 -6.93
CA ILE A 31 17.04 -15.77 -7.52
C ILE A 31 17.32 -15.11 -8.89
N PRO A 32 16.51 -15.36 -9.94
CA PRO A 32 16.75 -14.78 -11.26
C PRO A 32 16.83 -13.25 -11.26
N LYS A 33 17.74 -12.68 -12.07
CA LYS A 33 17.92 -11.22 -12.17
C LYS A 33 16.64 -10.46 -12.47
N LEU A 34 15.73 -11.05 -13.26
CA LEU A 34 14.42 -10.47 -13.56
C LEU A 34 13.63 -10.16 -12.27
N VAL A 35 13.58 -11.11 -11.33
CA VAL A 35 12.87 -10.95 -10.06
C VAL A 35 13.60 -9.93 -9.18
N GLN A 36 14.93 -9.99 -9.12
CA GLN A 36 15.73 -9.02 -8.36
C GLN A 36 15.50 -7.58 -8.82
N THR A 37 15.48 -7.35 -10.15
CA THR A 37 15.20 -6.03 -10.73
C THR A 37 13.80 -5.58 -10.38
N ARG A 38 12.79 -6.45 -10.48
CA ARG A 38 11.40 -6.11 -10.12
C ARG A 38 11.29 -5.69 -8.65
N VAL A 39 11.91 -6.43 -7.73
CA VAL A 39 11.93 -6.08 -6.30
C VAL A 39 12.60 -4.73 -6.07
N ARG A 40 13.75 -4.45 -6.72
CA ARG A 40 14.40 -3.14 -6.63
C ARG A 40 13.53 -2.01 -7.16
N THR A 41 12.84 -2.23 -8.28
CA THR A 41 11.87 -1.27 -8.83
C THR A 41 10.75 -1.00 -7.86
N TRP A 42 10.22 -2.04 -7.19
CA TRP A 42 9.19 -1.90 -6.16
C TRP A 42 9.69 -1.07 -4.97
N TYR A 43 10.89 -1.32 -4.47
CA TYR A 43 11.49 -0.49 -3.42
C TYR A 43 11.55 0.97 -3.88
N ASN A 44 12.22 1.28 -4.99
CA ASN A 44 12.37 2.66 -5.46
C ASN A 44 11.01 3.36 -5.65
N TYR A 45 10.05 2.68 -6.28
CA TYR A 45 8.70 3.20 -6.48
C TYR A 45 7.98 3.46 -5.15
N THR A 46 8.10 2.55 -4.18
CA THR A 46 7.51 2.71 -2.84
C THR A 46 8.13 3.92 -2.13
N TRP A 47 9.45 4.08 -2.15
CA TRP A 47 10.12 5.25 -1.58
C TRP A 47 9.66 6.57 -2.21
N ASP A 48 9.63 6.62 -3.54
CA ASP A 48 9.23 7.82 -4.27
C ASP A 48 7.74 8.16 -4.03
N SER A 49 6.88 7.16 -3.81
CA SER A 49 5.45 7.34 -3.62
C SER A 49 5.03 7.76 -2.21
N GLN A 50 5.64 7.20 -1.15
CA GLN A 50 5.20 7.42 0.24
C GLN A 50 6.33 7.75 1.22
N GLY A 51 7.60 7.70 0.80
CA GLY A 51 8.75 8.08 1.64
C GLY A 51 9.05 7.13 2.81
N MET A 52 8.39 5.98 2.89
CA MET A 52 8.60 4.95 3.92
C MET A 52 8.17 3.56 3.43
N LEU A 53 8.62 2.50 4.10
CA LEU A 53 8.24 1.12 3.75
C LEU A 53 6.92 0.71 4.38
N ASP A 54 6.76 1.00 5.67
CA ASP A 54 5.56 0.64 6.41
C ASP A 54 5.18 1.76 7.38
N GLU A 55 4.02 2.37 7.14
CA GLU A 55 3.42 3.36 8.05
C GLU A 55 2.96 2.72 9.36
N SER A 56 2.62 1.43 9.32
CA SER A 56 2.12 0.68 10.49
C SER A 56 3.19 0.58 11.57
N GLU A 57 4.45 0.32 11.21
CA GLU A 57 5.58 0.28 12.17
C GLU A 57 5.73 1.61 12.94
N LEU A 58 5.51 2.74 12.26
CA LEU A 58 5.58 4.07 12.86
C LEU A 58 4.45 4.28 13.87
N LEU A 59 3.23 3.88 13.49
CA LEU A 59 2.05 4.10 14.32
C LEU A 59 2.01 3.13 15.50
N GLU A 60 2.45 1.87 15.33
CA GLU A 60 2.37 0.80 16.33
C GLU A 60 3.05 1.15 17.68
N GLN A 61 4.06 2.01 17.66
CA GLN A 61 4.75 2.50 18.87
C GLN A 61 3.89 3.45 19.72
N MET A 62 2.79 3.98 19.17
CA MET A 62 1.92 4.93 19.85
C MET A 62 0.78 4.22 20.59
N PRO A 63 0.31 4.76 21.73
CA PRO A 63 -0.94 4.33 22.36
C PRO A 63 -2.12 4.37 21.40
N LEU A 64 -3.08 3.46 21.57
CA LEU A 64 -4.26 3.33 20.70
C LEU A 64 -4.97 4.67 20.46
N VAL A 65 -5.17 5.47 21.51
CA VAL A 65 -5.83 6.78 21.43
C VAL A 65 -5.15 7.71 20.42
N MET A 66 -3.82 7.75 20.38
CA MET A 66 -3.06 8.60 19.47
C MET A 66 -3.14 8.08 18.04
N ARG A 67 -2.99 6.76 17.83
CA ARG A 67 -3.16 6.15 16.51
C ARG A 67 -4.54 6.39 15.93
N THR A 68 -5.58 6.27 16.76
CA THR A 68 -6.96 6.54 16.35
C THR A 68 -7.13 7.98 15.90
N ALA A 69 -6.59 8.95 16.64
CA ALA A 69 -6.66 10.36 16.25
C ALA A 69 -6.00 10.60 14.88
N ILE A 70 -4.80 10.05 14.66
CA ILE A 70 -4.09 10.15 13.38
C ILE A 70 -4.90 9.50 12.25
N ALA A 71 -5.41 8.28 12.46
CA ALA A 71 -6.18 7.56 11.45
C ALA A 71 -7.45 8.31 11.05
N VAL A 72 -8.14 8.91 12.03
CA VAL A 72 -9.32 9.76 11.81
C VAL A 72 -8.97 10.97 10.95
N ASP A 73 -7.94 11.72 11.34
CA ASP A 73 -7.57 12.97 10.67
C ASP A 73 -7.10 12.74 9.23
N ILE A 74 -6.43 11.62 8.95
CA ILE A 74 -5.91 11.32 7.60
C ILE A 74 -7.00 10.75 6.68
N ASN A 75 -7.81 9.81 7.17
CA ASN A 75 -8.59 8.93 6.29
C ASN A 75 -10.11 9.00 6.47
N LEU A 76 -10.64 9.51 7.60
CA LEU A 76 -12.08 9.42 7.88
C LEU A 76 -12.92 10.15 6.83
N ALA A 77 -12.50 11.36 6.42
CA ALA A 77 -13.22 12.13 5.41
C ALA A 77 -13.23 11.46 4.03
N THR A 78 -12.20 10.66 3.71
CA THR A 78 -12.16 9.86 2.48
C THR A 78 -13.10 8.67 2.59
N PHE A 79 -13.09 7.98 3.73
CA PHE A 79 -13.96 6.82 3.99
C PHE A 79 -15.44 7.18 3.96
N GLN A 80 -15.82 8.31 4.55
CA GLN A 80 -17.21 8.77 4.54
C GLN A 80 -17.75 9.11 3.13
N LYS A 81 -16.87 9.35 2.16
CA LYS A 81 -17.25 9.63 0.76
C LYS A 81 -17.45 8.36 -0.06
N ILE A 82 -16.95 7.22 0.40
CA ILE A 82 -17.07 5.94 -0.28
C ILE A 82 -18.51 5.45 -0.16
N ASP A 83 -19.12 5.14 -1.30
CA ASP A 83 -20.53 4.72 -1.35
C ASP A 83 -20.82 3.47 -0.51
N LEU A 84 -19.88 2.50 -0.48
CA LEU A 84 -19.99 1.28 0.32
C LEU A 84 -20.17 1.57 1.82
N PHE A 85 -19.59 2.66 2.33
CA PHE A 85 -19.58 3.01 3.74
C PHE A 85 -20.67 4.01 4.14
N LYS A 86 -21.55 4.38 3.20
CA LYS A 86 -22.69 5.26 3.50
C LYS A 86 -23.64 4.57 4.49
N GLY A 87 -23.93 5.25 5.59
CA GLY A 87 -24.83 4.76 6.63
C GLY A 87 -24.16 3.90 7.70
N CYS A 88 -22.87 3.58 7.58
CA CYS A 88 -22.08 3.05 8.69
C CYS A 88 -21.95 4.12 9.79
N ASP A 89 -21.99 3.69 11.04
CA ASP A 89 -21.70 4.60 12.16
C ASP A 89 -20.22 4.98 12.19
N ASN A 90 -19.91 6.13 12.79
CA ASN A 90 -18.53 6.63 12.85
C ASN A 90 -17.59 5.69 13.61
N GLN A 91 -18.06 4.93 14.59
CA GLN A 91 -17.20 4.04 15.36
C GLN A 91 -16.75 2.85 14.50
N MET A 92 -17.65 2.28 13.71
CA MET A 92 -17.37 1.22 12.75
C MET A 92 -16.37 1.70 11.69
N LEU A 93 -16.50 2.93 11.19
CA LEU A 93 -15.51 3.51 10.27
C LEU A 93 -14.15 3.62 10.92
N VAL A 94 -14.07 4.14 12.15
CA VAL A 94 -12.82 4.24 12.91
C VAL A 94 -12.19 2.86 13.12
N ASP A 95 -12.98 1.86 13.49
CA ASP A 95 -12.50 0.49 13.69
C ASP A 95 -12.02 -0.15 12.39
N MET A 96 -12.59 0.22 11.24
CA MET A 96 -12.09 -0.18 9.93
C MET A 96 -10.78 0.52 9.59
N LEU A 97 -10.68 1.83 9.81
CA LEU A 97 -9.47 2.63 9.56
C LEU A 97 -8.25 2.04 10.27
N LEU A 98 -8.43 1.62 11.53
CA LEU A 98 -7.38 1.02 12.35
C LEU A 98 -6.90 -0.36 11.86
N ARG A 99 -7.66 -1.02 10.97
CA ARG A 99 -7.34 -2.33 10.40
C ARG A 99 -6.84 -2.27 8.96
N LEU A 100 -6.78 -1.08 8.37
CA LEU A 100 -6.27 -0.91 7.01
C LEU A 100 -4.78 -1.19 6.95
N LYS A 101 -4.36 -1.76 5.84
CA LYS A 101 -2.95 -1.93 5.49
C LYS A 101 -2.70 -1.23 4.18
N SER A 102 -1.74 -0.31 4.17
CA SER A 102 -1.28 0.33 2.94
C SER A 102 -0.42 -0.65 2.15
N ILE A 103 -0.73 -0.86 0.87
CA ILE A 103 0.05 -1.72 -0.02
C ILE A 103 0.29 -0.96 -1.32
N VAL A 104 1.53 -1.00 -1.80
CA VAL A 104 1.95 -0.39 -3.07
C VAL A 104 2.16 -1.50 -4.11
N TYR A 105 1.49 -1.36 -5.25
CA TYR A 105 1.66 -2.22 -6.42
C TYR A 105 2.38 -1.47 -7.54
N LEU A 106 3.19 -2.18 -8.34
CA LEU A 106 3.83 -1.61 -9.51
C LEU A 106 2.87 -1.53 -10.70
N PRO A 107 3.11 -0.62 -11.66
CA PRO A 107 2.40 -0.63 -12.93
C PRO A 107 2.49 -2.00 -13.62
N GLY A 108 1.32 -2.56 -13.96
CA GLY A 108 1.21 -3.89 -14.58
C GLY A 108 1.08 -5.06 -13.59
N ASP A 109 1.18 -4.82 -12.29
CA ASP A 109 0.87 -5.84 -11.29
C ASP A 109 -0.62 -6.19 -11.28
N PHE A 110 -0.92 -7.46 -11.11
CA PHE A 110 -2.28 -7.93 -10.84
C PHE A 110 -2.55 -7.86 -9.34
N VAL A 111 -3.56 -7.09 -8.95
CA VAL A 111 -4.00 -7.03 -7.54
C VAL A 111 -4.76 -8.30 -7.17
N CYS A 112 -5.71 -8.72 -8.00
CA CYS A 112 -6.45 -9.97 -7.85
C CYS A 112 -6.71 -10.60 -9.24
N LYS A 113 -6.91 -11.92 -9.29
CA LYS A 113 -7.21 -12.64 -10.53
C LYS A 113 -8.51 -13.43 -10.40
N LYS A 114 -9.17 -13.64 -11.53
CA LYS A 114 -10.34 -14.52 -11.60
C LYS A 114 -9.97 -15.93 -11.11
N GLY A 115 -10.70 -16.42 -10.12
CA GLY A 115 -10.47 -17.73 -9.51
C GLY A 115 -9.70 -17.66 -8.18
N ASP A 116 -9.14 -16.50 -7.83
CA ASP A 116 -8.61 -16.28 -6.49
C ASP A 116 -9.75 -16.21 -5.47
N ILE A 117 -9.50 -16.70 -4.26
CA ILE A 117 -10.46 -16.59 -3.16
C ILE A 117 -10.45 -15.14 -2.67
N GLY A 118 -11.51 -14.38 -2.98
CA GLY A 118 -11.70 -13.02 -2.47
C GLY A 118 -11.87 -13.02 -0.96
N LYS A 119 -10.87 -12.54 -0.23
CA LYS A 119 -10.92 -12.37 1.24
C LYS A 119 -10.70 -10.92 1.67
N GLU A 120 -10.40 -10.05 0.72
CA GLU A 120 -9.89 -8.71 0.96
C GLU A 120 -10.65 -7.73 0.08
N MET A 121 -10.89 -6.55 0.64
CA MET A 121 -11.45 -5.40 -0.06
C MET A 121 -10.34 -4.36 -0.21
N TYR A 122 -10.29 -3.71 -1.37
CA TYR A 122 -9.27 -2.72 -1.68
C TYR A 122 -9.90 -1.36 -1.94
N ILE A 123 -9.22 -0.31 -1.45
CA ILE A 123 -9.59 1.08 -1.65
C ILE A 123 -8.42 1.76 -2.36
N ILE A 124 -8.68 2.37 -3.51
CA ILE A 124 -7.63 3.03 -4.27
C ILE A 124 -7.34 4.39 -3.63
N LYS A 125 -6.21 4.53 -2.95
CA LYS A 125 -5.75 5.81 -2.39
C LYS A 125 -5.17 6.73 -3.47
N ALA A 126 -4.35 6.17 -4.36
CA ALA A 126 -3.69 6.87 -5.46
C ALA A 126 -3.44 5.92 -6.63
N GLY A 127 -3.38 6.46 -7.84
CA GLY A 127 -3.23 5.69 -9.08
C GLY A 127 -4.57 5.21 -9.64
N GLU A 128 -4.51 4.17 -10.48
CA GLU A 128 -5.67 3.55 -11.11
C GLU A 128 -5.47 2.04 -11.28
N VAL A 129 -6.60 1.31 -11.29
CA VAL A 129 -6.65 -0.14 -11.48
C VAL A 129 -7.56 -0.43 -12.66
N GLN A 130 -7.08 -1.25 -13.60
CA GLN A 130 -7.86 -1.66 -14.77
C GLN A 130 -8.44 -3.06 -14.53
N VAL A 131 -9.76 -3.17 -14.67
CA VAL A 131 -10.44 -4.46 -14.70
C VAL A 131 -10.38 -5.00 -16.11
N ILE A 132 -9.59 -6.06 -16.30
CA ILE A 132 -9.30 -6.63 -17.62
C ILE A 132 -9.81 -8.06 -17.75
N GLY A 133 -10.11 -8.47 -18.98
CA GLY A 133 -10.45 -9.85 -19.31
C GLY A 133 -10.59 -10.08 -20.81
N GLY A 134 -11.44 -11.02 -21.21
CA GLY A 134 -11.49 -11.52 -22.59
C GLY A 134 -10.28 -12.40 -22.95
N PRO A 135 -10.11 -12.75 -24.24
CA PRO A 135 -8.95 -13.51 -24.70
C PRO A 135 -7.65 -12.78 -24.33
N ASP A 136 -6.73 -13.49 -23.65
CA ASP A 136 -5.44 -12.98 -23.18
C ASP A 136 -5.47 -11.74 -22.25
N ASN A 137 -6.58 -11.46 -21.55
CA ASN A 137 -6.72 -10.27 -20.70
C ASN A 137 -6.51 -8.93 -21.45
N LYS A 138 -6.79 -8.88 -22.75
CA LYS A 138 -6.55 -7.69 -23.58
C LYS A 138 -7.70 -6.67 -23.57
N ILE A 139 -8.87 -7.03 -23.05
CA ILE A 139 -10.03 -6.15 -23.02
C ILE A 139 -10.09 -5.46 -21.67
N VAL A 140 -10.07 -4.13 -21.66
CA VAL A 140 -10.31 -3.30 -20.46
C VAL A 140 -11.81 -3.03 -20.35
N PHE A 141 -12.43 -3.49 -19.26
CA PHE A 141 -13.86 -3.26 -18.99
C PHE A 141 -14.09 -1.93 -18.28
N VAL A 142 -13.29 -1.64 -17.26
CA VAL A 142 -13.38 -0.40 -16.48
C VAL A 142 -12.03 -0.03 -15.89
N THR A 143 -11.80 1.28 -15.76
CA THR A 143 -10.65 1.84 -15.04
C THR A 143 -11.16 2.48 -13.76
N LEU A 144 -10.79 1.89 -12.62
CA LEU A 144 -11.08 2.38 -11.28
C LEU A 144 -9.99 3.36 -10.85
N LYS A 145 -10.38 4.49 -10.28
CA LYS A 145 -9.46 5.57 -9.86
C LYS A 145 -9.45 5.74 -8.35
N ALA A 146 -8.63 6.67 -7.86
CA ALA A 146 -8.61 7.05 -6.45
C ALA A 146 -10.03 7.32 -5.91
N GLY A 147 -10.35 6.74 -4.75
CA GLY A 147 -11.66 6.75 -4.11
C GLY A 147 -12.58 5.59 -4.49
N CYS A 148 -12.29 4.84 -5.57
CA CYS A 148 -13.03 3.62 -5.90
C CYS A 148 -12.67 2.47 -4.96
N VAL A 149 -13.64 1.58 -4.76
CA VAL A 149 -13.51 0.34 -3.99
C VAL A 149 -13.74 -0.85 -4.91
N PHE A 150 -13.00 -1.93 -4.68
CA PHE A 150 -13.19 -3.20 -5.39
C PHE A 150 -12.79 -4.39 -4.52
N GLY A 151 -13.12 -5.59 -4.97
CA GLY A 151 -13.05 -6.81 -4.14
C GLY A 151 -14.23 -6.91 -3.16
N GLU A 152 -15.22 -6.04 -3.30
CA GLU A 152 -16.51 -6.15 -2.65
C GLU A 152 -17.40 -7.15 -3.41
N ILE A 153 -17.89 -8.16 -2.69
CA ILE A 153 -18.86 -9.21 -3.09
C ILE A 153 -18.30 -10.33 -3.98
#